data_AF-A0A1P8ELG9-F1
#
_entry.id   AF-A0A1P8ELG9-F1
#
_cell.length_a   1.000
_cell.length_b   1.000
_cell.length_c   1.000
_cell.angle_alpha   90.00
_cell.angle_beta   90.00
_cell.angle_gamma   90.00
#
_symmetry.space_group_name_H-M   'P 1'
#
loop_
_entity.id
_entity.type
_entity.pdbx_description
1 polymer ?
#
loop_
_entity_poly.entity_id
_entity_poly.type
_entity_poly.pdbx_seq_one_letter_code
_entity_poly.pdbx_strand_id
1 'polypeptide(L)'
;MSNLITITTRFYDKSGSYFANLEVQSRYKGSSKVNVQKTNDQGVFVFQASPNRTIEILARPPKQKDFTVFKTINSSIFSSRTHPVKVQLPKTIAEYNQVNQPRPAKGIVSTVFKITDSNGKVMKNFPVQSRPKGKGNSPDKYTNDDGIVEVLSSPHRDIEVLVLTSKDEFQLNFSGNSGNGAIQPIIIKLDEPYANFKSSTTIKILDRDGNDYIVEKTHLEMLILESGKKQLYSISNGRLPLQSMIGQKLEFVVYKPDGKPLKPISYFARRMKNKSLELHLDVDITKGNTKLDEPEIDKKISEDILITMNQMKKMWPKASVSKMQPILDELNRDLIGYKLNTRLRQAHFMAQVRQEVGASFSLREQVEYMGATALKQIGYYKTHPKQAEIDGYKKEKGPANGEVIANRMYDDNYRDAQYKLGNTSPGDGWKYLGRGLKQLTGKNNYQDLTNMYSTIWSDEKVDFVKNPKLIEQPKYAVRSAIRFWLKYKLYEIADKGTTGAQVDAITKVINKATDSYSQRRTHFALAIKIFI
;
A
#
# COMPACT_ATOMS: atom_id res chain seq x y z
N MET A 1 47.21 30.09 -0.50
CA MET A 1 45.93 29.66 -1.08
C MET A 1 46.01 29.87 -2.58
N SER A 2 45.87 28.82 -3.39
CA SER A 2 45.92 28.96 -4.86
C SER A 2 44.67 29.72 -5.33
N ASN A 3 44.85 30.84 -6.05
CA ASN A 3 43.77 31.56 -6.71
C ASN A 3 43.19 30.67 -7.80
N LEU A 4 42.14 29.91 -7.48
CA LEU A 4 41.42 29.09 -8.46
C LEU A 4 40.39 29.96 -9.18
N ILE A 5 40.21 29.66 -10.46
CA ILE A 5 39.24 30.31 -11.33
C ILE A 5 38.12 29.34 -11.70
N THR A 6 36.91 29.87 -11.76
CA THR A 6 35.70 29.09 -12.07
C THR A 6 35.48 29.05 -13.56
N ILE A 7 35.35 27.85 -14.12
CA ILE A 7 35.07 27.62 -15.52
C ILE A 7 33.66 27.05 -15.67
N THR A 8 32.84 27.67 -16.49
CA THR A 8 31.48 27.22 -16.83
C THR A 8 31.45 26.74 -18.28
N THR A 9 31.06 25.49 -18.48
CA THR A 9 30.93 24.85 -19.80
C THR A 9 29.48 24.44 -20.03
N ARG A 10 29.07 24.33 -21.31
CA ARG A 10 27.76 23.79 -21.67
C ARG A 10 27.87 22.83 -22.86
N PHE A 11 27.25 21.66 -22.73
CA PHE A 11 27.34 20.57 -23.71
C PHE A 11 26.13 20.54 -24.64
N TYR A 12 26.42 20.41 -25.93
CA TYR A 12 25.44 20.42 -27.02
C TYR A 12 25.60 19.16 -27.87
N ASP A 13 24.49 18.59 -28.33
CA ASP A 13 24.45 17.55 -29.35
C ASP A 13 24.52 18.16 -30.75
N LYS A 14 24.72 17.33 -31.78
CA LYS A 14 24.87 17.79 -33.17
C LYS A 14 23.73 18.73 -33.65
N SER A 15 22.53 18.63 -33.09
CA SER A 15 21.38 19.47 -33.43
C SER A 15 21.35 20.83 -32.71
N GLY A 16 22.20 21.01 -31.69
CA GLY A 16 22.20 22.17 -30.81
C GLY A 16 21.36 21.98 -29.54
N SER A 17 20.87 20.77 -29.27
CA SER A 17 20.16 20.44 -28.03
C SER A 17 21.13 20.21 -26.89
N TYR A 18 20.76 20.64 -25.67
CA TYR A 18 21.61 20.47 -24.49
C TYR A 18 21.55 19.04 -23.95
N PHE A 19 22.69 18.54 -23.45
CA PHE A 19 22.73 17.26 -22.77
C PHE A 19 22.45 17.39 -21.26
N ALA A 20 21.28 16.98 -20.79
CA ALA A 20 21.02 16.84 -19.35
C ALA A 20 21.66 15.56 -18.78
N ASN A 21 22.20 15.63 -17.55
CA ASN A 21 22.76 14.49 -16.81
C ASN A 21 23.86 13.70 -17.55
N LEU A 22 24.59 14.34 -18.46
CA LEU A 22 25.72 13.75 -19.19
C LEU A 22 26.93 13.63 -18.27
N GLU A 23 27.55 12.46 -18.24
CA GLU A 23 28.80 12.25 -17.51
C GLU A 23 29.94 12.98 -18.20
N VAL A 24 30.60 13.87 -17.46
CA VAL A 24 31.64 14.77 -17.97
C VAL A 24 32.84 14.79 -17.03
N GLN A 25 34.00 15.12 -17.60
CA GLN A 25 35.22 15.29 -16.84
C GLN A 25 35.97 16.54 -17.26
N SER A 26 36.72 17.11 -16.32
CA SER A 26 37.84 17.99 -16.64
C SER A 26 39.14 17.46 -16.05
N ARG A 27 40.24 17.66 -16.77
CA ARG A 27 41.61 17.37 -16.28
C ARG A 27 42.61 18.31 -16.91
N TYR A 28 43.73 18.55 -16.22
CA TYR A 28 44.87 19.18 -16.89
C TYR A 28 45.40 18.25 -17.98
N LYS A 29 45.82 18.81 -19.11
CA LYS A 29 46.41 18.03 -20.20
C LYS A 29 47.60 17.23 -19.69
N GLY A 30 47.58 15.90 -19.87
CA GLY A 30 48.60 14.97 -19.38
C GLY A 30 48.47 14.53 -17.91
N SER A 31 47.46 15.00 -17.17
CA SER A 31 47.21 14.57 -15.79
C SER A 31 46.29 13.34 -15.71
N SER A 32 46.59 12.42 -14.79
CA SER A 32 45.68 11.32 -14.42
C SER A 32 44.58 11.74 -13.45
N LYS A 33 44.76 12.86 -12.73
CA LYS A 33 43.73 13.42 -11.83
C LYS A 33 42.62 14.08 -12.64
N VAL A 34 41.38 13.66 -12.40
CA VAL A 34 40.17 14.11 -13.09
C VAL A 34 39.15 14.69 -12.09
N ASN A 35 38.35 15.65 -12.53
CA ASN A 35 37.13 16.07 -11.86
C ASN A 35 35.96 15.47 -12.64
N VAL A 36 35.23 14.52 -12.03
CA VAL A 36 34.11 13.81 -12.65
C VAL A 36 32.80 14.36 -12.12
N GLN A 37 31.90 14.80 -13.00
CA GLN A 37 30.57 15.27 -12.64
C GLN A 37 29.54 14.88 -13.70
N LYS A 38 28.27 15.19 -13.44
CA LYS A 38 27.24 15.20 -14.46
C LYS A 38 26.84 16.63 -14.78
N THR A 39 26.46 16.90 -16.03
CA THR A 39 25.82 18.17 -16.38
C THR A 39 24.47 18.30 -15.68
N ASN A 40 24.06 19.53 -15.36
CA ASN A 40 22.71 19.79 -14.88
C ASN A 40 21.65 19.68 -16.01
N ASP A 41 20.39 19.94 -15.69
CA ASP A 41 19.27 19.85 -16.65
C ASP A 41 19.37 20.83 -17.84
N GLN A 42 20.26 21.83 -17.75
CA GLN A 42 20.56 22.80 -18.81
C GLN A 42 21.88 22.49 -19.54
N GLY A 43 22.45 21.30 -19.32
CA GLY A 43 23.70 20.86 -19.92
C GLY A 43 24.95 21.58 -19.42
N VAL A 44 24.89 22.25 -18.28
CA VAL A 44 25.99 23.03 -17.71
C VAL A 44 26.87 22.18 -16.80
N PHE A 45 28.18 22.35 -16.92
CA PHE A 45 29.21 21.76 -16.05
C PHE A 45 30.17 22.85 -15.58
N VAL A 46 30.33 22.98 -14.25
CA VAL A 46 31.13 24.02 -13.60
C VAL A 46 32.25 23.40 -12.78
N PHE A 47 33.48 23.88 -12.94
CA PHE A 47 34.63 23.40 -12.17
C PHE A 47 35.65 24.51 -11.90
N GLN A 48 36.54 24.26 -10.95
CA GLN A 48 37.64 25.18 -10.61
C GLN A 48 38.95 24.69 -11.23
N ALA A 49 39.81 25.62 -11.64
CA ALA A 49 41.16 25.31 -12.12
C ALA A 49 42.15 26.41 -11.72
N SER A 50 43.44 26.07 -11.70
CA SER A 50 44.50 27.08 -11.58
C SER A 50 44.59 27.90 -12.87
N PRO A 51 44.92 29.20 -12.79
CA PRO A 51 45.02 30.09 -13.95
C PRO A 51 46.15 29.66 -14.90
N ASN A 52 45.99 30.00 -16.18
CA ASN A 52 46.95 29.74 -17.27
C ASN A 52 47.34 28.26 -17.46
N ARG A 53 46.40 27.34 -17.28
CA ARG A 53 46.59 25.89 -17.47
C ARG A 53 45.80 25.36 -18.66
N THR A 54 46.36 24.41 -19.40
CA THR A 54 45.61 23.68 -20.44
C THR A 54 44.75 22.59 -19.82
N ILE A 55 43.45 22.61 -20.14
CA ILE A 55 42.44 21.70 -19.61
C ILE A 55 41.78 20.95 -20.75
N GLU A 56 41.66 19.63 -20.61
CA GLU A 56 40.85 18.77 -21.46
C GLU A 56 39.47 18.61 -20.82
N ILE A 57 38.44 18.80 -21.63
CA ILE A 57 37.03 18.59 -21.28
C ILE A 57 36.56 17.34 -22.00
N LEU A 58 36.14 16.36 -21.21
CA LEU A 58 35.71 15.05 -21.68
C LEU A 58 34.24 14.82 -21.38
N ALA A 59 33.61 13.96 -22.17
CA ALA A 59 32.29 13.43 -21.87
C ALA A 59 32.23 11.94 -22.19
N ARG A 60 31.34 11.24 -21.50
CA ARG A 60 30.92 9.88 -21.82
C ARG A 60 29.45 9.94 -22.25
N PRO A 61 29.18 10.02 -23.57
CA PRO A 61 27.83 10.02 -24.09
C PRO A 61 27.10 8.71 -23.75
N PRO A 62 25.75 8.69 -23.82
CA PRO A 62 24.97 7.48 -23.58
C PRO A 62 25.51 6.28 -24.35
N LYS A 63 25.58 5.12 -23.67
CA LYS A 63 26.01 3.83 -24.25
C LYS A 63 27.46 3.79 -24.77
N GLN A 64 28.30 4.77 -24.45
CA GLN A 64 29.74 4.71 -24.69
C GLN A 64 30.47 4.17 -23.45
N LYS A 65 31.52 3.38 -23.65
CA LYS A 65 32.30 2.79 -22.55
C LYS A 65 33.25 3.81 -21.91
N ASP A 66 33.91 4.61 -22.76
CA ASP A 66 35.04 5.46 -22.39
C ASP A 66 34.70 6.95 -22.45
N PHE A 67 35.45 7.76 -21.70
CA PHE A 67 35.42 9.22 -21.80
C PHE A 67 36.26 9.68 -22.99
N THR A 68 35.68 10.54 -23.82
CA THR A 68 36.35 11.11 -24.99
C THR A 68 36.58 12.60 -24.78
N VAL A 69 37.77 13.11 -25.15
CA VAL A 69 38.05 14.55 -25.14
C VAL A 69 37.27 15.22 -26.26
N PHE A 70 36.40 16.17 -25.92
CA PHE A 70 35.60 16.93 -26.89
C PHE A 70 36.07 18.37 -27.04
N LYS A 71 36.76 18.92 -26.05
CA LYS A 71 37.33 20.27 -26.14
C LYS A 71 38.58 20.40 -25.29
N THR A 72 39.54 21.18 -25.78
CA THR A 72 40.70 21.61 -25.00
C THR A 72 40.65 23.14 -24.88
N ILE A 73 40.85 23.67 -23.67
CA ILE A 73 40.84 25.10 -23.39
C ILE A 73 42.07 25.52 -22.59
N ASN A 74 42.42 26.81 -22.64
CA ASN A 74 43.25 27.43 -21.61
C ASN A 74 42.33 27.95 -20.50
N SER A 75 42.72 27.76 -19.24
CA SER A 75 41.95 28.21 -18.09
C SER A 75 41.82 29.75 -18.04
N SER A 76 42.67 30.52 -18.72
CA SER A 76 42.51 31.98 -18.86
C SER A 76 41.25 32.43 -19.64
N ILE A 77 40.46 31.50 -20.17
CA ILE A 77 39.23 31.78 -20.89
C ILE A 77 38.19 32.46 -20.01
N PHE A 78 37.56 33.52 -20.52
CA PHE A 78 36.36 34.07 -19.89
C PHE A 78 35.20 33.11 -20.02
N SER A 79 34.56 32.75 -18.90
CA SER A 79 33.34 31.97 -18.90
C SER A 79 32.44 32.34 -17.73
N SER A 80 31.13 32.26 -17.95
CA SER A 80 30.13 32.53 -16.92
C SER A 80 28.87 31.70 -17.18
N ARG A 81 27.89 31.77 -16.27
CA ARG A 81 26.58 31.14 -16.49
C ARG A 81 25.84 31.70 -17.71
N THR A 82 26.00 32.99 -18.00
CA THR A 82 25.39 33.66 -19.16
C THR A 82 26.22 33.47 -20.44
N HIS A 83 27.53 33.24 -20.31
CA HIS A 83 28.45 33.00 -21.42
C HIS A 83 29.32 31.74 -21.17
N PRO A 84 28.72 30.54 -21.26
CA PRO A 84 29.46 29.30 -21.01
C PRO A 84 30.34 28.92 -22.21
N VAL A 85 31.43 28.21 -21.96
CA VAL A 85 32.23 27.57 -23.02
C VAL A 85 31.40 26.45 -23.66
N LYS A 86 31.05 26.61 -24.93
CA LYS A 86 30.29 25.61 -25.69
C LYS A 86 31.14 24.37 -26.02
N VAL A 87 30.64 23.18 -25.70
CA VAL A 87 31.24 21.89 -26.04
C VAL A 87 30.26 21.13 -26.94
N GLN A 88 30.66 20.90 -28.20
CA GLN A 88 29.80 20.36 -29.24
C GLN A 88 30.15 18.89 -29.49
N LEU A 89 29.19 17.98 -29.31
CA LEU A 89 29.36 16.57 -29.60
C LEU A 89 28.99 16.26 -31.06
N PRO A 90 29.62 15.24 -31.69
CA PRO A 90 29.47 14.94 -33.11
C PRO A 90 28.18 14.23 -33.50
N LYS A 91 27.40 13.72 -32.55
CA LYS A 91 26.12 13.03 -32.78
C LYS A 91 25.00 13.68 -31.98
N THR A 92 23.77 13.53 -32.44
CA THR A 92 22.56 13.88 -31.71
C THR A 92 22.37 12.96 -30.50
N ILE A 93 21.60 13.39 -29.51
CA ILE A 93 21.22 12.56 -28.35
C ILE A 93 20.54 11.27 -28.84
N ALA A 94 19.70 11.37 -29.87
CA ALA A 94 19.05 10.22 -30.49
C ALA A 94 20.06 9.25 -31.11
N GLU A 95 21.05 9.74 -31.85
CA GLU A 95 22.11 8.91 -32.46
C GLU A 95 23.02 8.23 -31.41
N TYR A 96 23.28 8.86 -30.26
CA TYR A 96 23.98 8.20 -29.14
C TYR A 96 23.11 7.16 -28.43
N ASN A 97 21.80 7.38 -28.41
CA ASN A 97 20.83 6.46 -27.82
C ASN A 97 20.40 5.35 -28.78
N GLN A 98 20.66 5.48 -30.08
CA GLN A 98 20.47 4.40 -31.03
C GLN A 98 21.37 3.23 -30.62
N VAL A 99 20.70 2.15 -30.24
CA VAL A 99 21.27 0.82 -30.15
C VAL A 99 22.03 0.58 -31.45
N ASN A 100 23.26 0.05 -31.39
CA ASN A 100 23.79 -0.71 -32.51
C ASN A 100 22.69 -1.70 -32.91
N GLN A 101 21.88 -1.40 -33.92
CA GLN A 101 21.10 -2.44 -34.56
C GLN A 101 22.14 -3.47 -34.96
N PRO A 102 22.06 -4.71 -34.45
CA PRO A 102 22.90 -5.77 -34.99
C PRO A 102 22.59 -5.77 -36.48
N ARG A 103 23.62 -5.60 -37.33
CA ARG A 103 23.44 -6.04 -38.72
C ARG A 103 22.91 -7.48 -38.62
N PRO A 104 21.81 -7.81 -39.31
CA PRO A 104 21.28 -9.16 -39.27
C PRO A 104 22.44 -10.12 -39.51
N ALA A 105 22.59 -11.14 -38.65
CA ALA A 105 23.54 -12.20 -38.92
C ALA A 105 23.32 -12.70 -40.36
N LYS A 106 24.40 -13.05 -41.07
CA LYS A 106 24.34 -13.57 -42.46
C LYS A 106 23.14 -14.53 -42.59
N GLY A 107 22.13 -14.15 -43.39
CA GLY A 107 20.93 -14.97 -43.63
C GLY A 107 19.65 -14.59 -42.85
N ILE A 108 19.56 -13.40 -42.24
CA ILE A 108 18.31 -12.86 -41.66
C ILE A 108 17.91 -11.57 -42.40
N VAL A 109 16.63 -11.43 -42.73
CA VAL A 109 16.03 -10.23 -43.33
C VAL A 109 15.09 -9.55 -42.34
N SER A 110 14.87 -8.25 -42.52
CA SER A 110 13.99 -7.43 -41.71
C SER A 110 12.77 -6.98 -42.51
N THR A 111 11.59 -7.21 -41.96
CA THR A 111 10.32 -6.68 -42.47
C THR A 111 9.71 -5.78 -41.39
N VAL A 112 9.47 -4.52 -41.72
CA VAL A 112 8.87 -3.55 -40.79
C VAL A 112 7.37 -3.41 -41.00
N PHE A 113 6.62 -3.34 -39.91
CA PHE A 113 5.18 -3.14 -39.91
C PHE A 113 4.82 -1.88 -39.14
N LYS A 114 3.89 -1.07 -39.67
CA LYS A 114 3.34 0.10 -38.98
C LYS A 114 1.91 -0.17 -38.57
N ILE A 115 1.61 -0.05 -37.28
CA ILE A 115 0.29 -0.34 -36.72
C ILE A 115 -0.49 0.96 -36.49
N THR A 116 -1.70 1.03 -37.03
CA THR A 116 -2.63 2.15 -36.80
C THR A 116 -4.00 1.64 -36.37
N ASP A 117 -4.74 2.42 -35.58
CA ASP A 117 -6.14 2.11 -35.29
C ASP A 117 -7.06 2.27 -36.51
N SER A 118 -8.36 2.01 -36.33
CA SER A 118 -9.36 2.14 -37.40
C SER A 118 -9.52 3.56 -37.95
N ASN A 119 -9.05 4.58 -37.22
CA ASN A 119 -9.06 5.98 -37.63
C ASN A 119 -7.69 6.48 -38.14
N GLY A 120 -6.70 5.59 -38.24
CA GLY A 120 -5.33 5.93 -38.68
C GLY A 120 -4.43 6.49 -37.58
N LYS A 121 -4.86 6.50 -36.31
CA LYS A 121 -4.00 6.88 -35.19
C LYS A 121 -2.89 5.86 -35.02
N VAL A 122 -1.65 6.35 -34.90
CA VAL A 122 -0.46 5.52 -34.65
C VAL A 122 -0.57 4.81 -33.30
N MET A 123 -0.40 3.49 -33.30
CA MET A 123 -0.46 2.63 -32.11
C MET A 123 0.95 2.48 -31.52
N LYS A 124 1.29 3.28 -30.51
CA LYS A 124 2.62 3.33 -29.87
C LYS A 124 2.75 2.31 -28.74
N ASN A 125 3.93 1.69 -28.57
CA ASN A 125 4.21 0.66 -27.55
C ASN A 125 3.15 -0.46 -27.53
N PHE A 126 2.58 -0.76 -28.70
CA PHE A 126 1.42 -1.60 -28.84
C PHE A 126 1.82 -3.07 -29.00
N PRO A 127 1.18 -4.02 -28.31
CA PRO A 127 1.54 -5.43 -28.37
C PRO A 127 1.30 -6.05 -29.74
N VAL A 128 2.32 -6.73 -30.25
CA VAL A 128 2.31 -7.45 -31.53
C VAL A 128 3.02 -8.78 -31.35
N GLN A 129 2.51 -9.84 -31.96
CA GLN A 129 3.21 -11.11 -32.08
C GLN A 129 3.58 -11.34 -33.54
N SER A 130 4.72 -11.99 -33.77
CA SER A 130 5.16 -12.38 -35.11
C SER A 130 5.68 -13.81 -35.08
N ARG A 131 5.29 -14.61 -36.06
CA ARG A 131 5.60 -16.04 -36.11
C ARG A 131 5.75 -16.55 -37.54
N PRO A 132 6.47 -17.67 -37.78
CA PRO A 132 6.34 -18.38 -39.04
C PRO A 132 4.89 -18.86 -39.23
N LYS A 133 4.41 -18.84 -40.48
CA LYS A 133 3.06 -19.27 -40.82
C LYS A 133 2.74 -20.66 -40.26
N GLY A 134 1.59 -20.80 -39.63
CA GLY A 134 1.13 -22.07 -39.03
C GLY A 134 1.83 -22.53 -37.75
N LYS A 135 2.71 -21.71 -37.13
CA LYS A 135 3.29 -22.02 -35.80
C LYS A 135 2.46 -21.37 -34.69
N GLY A 136 2.33 -22.05 -33.55
CA GLY A 136 1.66 -21.53 -32.35
C GLY A 136 2.63 -20.84 -31.39
N ASN A 137 2.11 -19.92 -30.56
CA ASN A 137 2.79 -19.11 -29.54
C ASN A 137 4.01 -18.29 -30.01
N SER A 138 3.99 -16.99 -29.73
CA SER A 138 5.15 -16.12 -29.98
C SER A 138 5.25 -15.06 -28.90
N PRO A 139 6.47 -14.63 -28.54
CA PRO A 139 6.65 -13.60 -27.53
C PRO A 139 6.07 -12.28 -28.02
N ASP A 140 5.53 -11.51 -27.08
CA ASP A 140 5.06 -10.17 -27.36
C ASP A 140 6.23 -9.27 -27.74
N LYS A 141 6.07 -8.57 -28.85
CA LYS A 141 6.86 -7.42 -29.28
C LYS A 141 6.02 -6.16 -29.10
N TYR A 142 6.67 -5.01 -29.14
CA TYR A 142 6.01 -3.72 -29.00
C TYR A 142 6.43 -2.80 -30.13
N THR A 143 5.48 -2.04 -30.65
CA THR A 143 5.79 -0.97 -31.60
C THR A 143 6.58 0.16 -30.92
N ASN A 144 7.38 0.89 -31.68
CA ASN A 144 8.06 2.10 -31.20
C ASN A 144 7.10 3.32 -31.17
N ASP A 145 7.65 4.51 -30.92
CA ASP A 145 6.85 5.75 -30.84
C ASP A 145 6.24 6.18 -32.20
N ASP A 146 6.69 5.61 -33.31
CA ASP A 146 6.14 5.78 -34.66
C ASP A 146 5.13 4.67 -35.05
N GLY A 147 4.83 3.77 -34.11
CA GLY A 147 3.96 2.61 -34.32
C GLY A 147 4.59 1.51 -35.15
N ILE A 148 5.92 1.49 -35.27
CA ILE A 148 6.67 0.54 -36.09
C ILE A 148 7.18 -0.63 -35.24
N VAL A 149 7.03 -1.85 -35.74
CA VAL A 149 7.61 -3.07 -35.18
C VAL A 149 8.42 -3.81 -36.25
N GLU A 150 9.57 -4.33 -35.84
CA GLU A 150 10.48 -5.09 -36.70
C GLU A 150 10.26 -6.61 -36.54
N VAL A 151 10.11 -7.28 -37.68
CA VAL A 151 10.03 -8.74 -37.77
C VAL A 151 11.27 -9.25 -38.50
N LEU A 152 12.10 -9.98 -37.76
CA LEU A 152 13.27 -10.67 -38.29
C LEU A 152 12.90 -12.10 -38.69
N SER A 153 13.30 -12.52 -39.88
CA SER A 153 13.11 -13.88 -40.39
C SER A 153 14.21 -14.29 -41.34
N SER A 154 14.31 -15.58 -41.68
CA SER A 154 15.07 -15.98 -42.86
C SER A 154 14.48 -15.34 -44.13
N PRO A 155 15.29 -15.10 -45.18
CA PRO A 155 14.78 -14.70 -46.48
C PRO A 155 13.69 -15.66 -46.99
N HIS A 156 12.73 -15.10 -47.72
CA HIS A 156 11.62 -15.83 -48.36
C HIS A 156 10.79 -16.71 -47.42
N ARG A 157 10.65 -16.32 -46.15
CA ARG A 157 9.89 -17.07 -45.15
C ARG A 157 8.44 -16.57 -45.10
N ASP A 158 7.49 -17.50 -45.06
CA ASP A 158 6.10 -17.16 -44.75
C ASP A 158 5.98 -16.78 -43.26
N ILE A 159 5.56 -15.55 -43.02
CA ILE A 159 5.39 -14.95 -41.70
C ILE A 159 3.94 -14.54 -41.47
N GLU A 160 3.55 -14.57 -40.21
CA GLU A 160 2.28 -14.08 -39.69
C GLU A 160 2.55 -13.00 -38.66
N VAL A 161 1.76 -11.92 -38.71
CA VAL A 161 1.76 -10.87 -37.69
C VAL A 161 0.37 -10.80 -37.07
N LEU A 162 0.33 -10.92 -35.75
CA LEU A 162 -0.88 -10.86 -34.96
C LEU A 162 -0.85 -9.63 -34.06
N VAL A 163 -1.98 -8.95 -33.95
CA VAL A 163 -2.10 -7.73 -33.14
C VAL A 163 -3.16 -7.93 -32.06
N LEU A 164 -2.94 -7.33 -30.89
CA LEU A 164 -3.87 -7.43 -29.76
C LEU A 164 -5.20 -6.75 -30.10
N THR A 165 -6.31 -7.39 -29.75
CA THR A 165 -7.69 -6.87 -29.85
C THR A 165 -8.20 -6.34 -28.52
N SER A 166 -9.30 -5.57 -28.51
CA SER A 166 -9.90 -5.07 -27.26
C SER A 166 -10.45 -6.17 -26.35
N LYS A 167 -10.63 -7.39 -26.88
CA LYS A 167 -11.01 -8.60 -26.12
C LYS A 167 -9.83 -9.26 -25.40
N ASP A 168 -8.63 -8.66 -25.47
CA ASP A 168 -7.39 -9.16 -24.88
C ASP A 168 -6.85 -10.43 -25.57
N GLU A 169 -7.16 -10.61 -26.85
CA GLU A 169 -6.75 -11.73 -27.69
C GLU A 169 -5.92 -11.26 -28.89
N PHE A 170 -4.95 -12.06 -29.32
CA PHE A 170 -4.16 -11.76 -30.53
C PHE A 170 -4.87 -12.31 -31.77
N GLN A 171 -5.17 -11.41 -32.71
CA GLN A 171 -5.80 -11.74 -33.98
C GLN A 171 -4.78 -11.68 -35.12
N LEU A 172 -4.88 -12.57 -36.10
CA LEU A 172 -4.06 -12.51 -37.30
C LEU A 172 -4.45 -11.32 -38.18
N ASN A 173 -3.49 -10.43 -38.46
CA ASN A 173 -3.72 -9.24 -39.30
C ASN A 173 -2.87 -9.22 -40.58
N PHE A 174 -1.80 -10.00 -40.63
CA PHE A 174 -0.97 -10.16 -41.82
C PHE A 174 -0.48 -11.60 -41.95
N SER A 175 -0.53 -12.13 -43.17
CA SER A 175 0.12 -13.39 -43.55
C SER A 175 0.75 -13.18 -44.93
N GLY A 176 2.06 -13.36 -45.05
CA GLY A 176 2.78 -13.08 -46.28
C GLY A 176 4.24 -13.53 -46.25
N ASN A 177 4.92 -13.43 -47.39
CA ASN A 177 6.30 -13.86 -47.53
C ASN A 177 7.28 -12.70 -47.25
N SER A 178 8.34 -12.96 -46.50
CA SER A 178 9.32 -11.93 -46.10
C SER A 178 10.23 -11.45 -47.23
N GLY A 179 10.30 -12.17 -48.36
CA GLY A 179 11.20 -11.84 -49.47
C GLY A 179 12.65 -11.64 -49.02
N ASN A 180 13.32 -10.62 -49.57
CA ASN A 180 14.64 -10.17 -49.12
C ASN A 180 14.57 -9.13 -47.97
N GLY A 181 13.42 -9.03 -47.29
CA GLY A 181 13.11 -7.95 -46.37
C GLY A 181 12.42 -6.77 -47.04
N ALA A 182 11.85 -5.89 -46.23
CA ALA A 182 11.18 -4.68 -46.69
C ALA A 182 11.57 -3.51 -45.77
N ILE A 183 12.19 -2.48 -46.35
CA ILE A 183 12.59 -1.25 -45.63
C ILE A 183 11.39 -0.32 -45.46
N GLN A 184 10.42 -0.35 -46.40
CA GLN A 184 9.19 0.43 -46.27
C GLN A 184 8.19 -0.29 -45.35
N PRO A 185 7.57 0.40 -44.37
CA PRO A 185 6.62 -0.21 -43.47
C PRO A 185 5.36 -0.71 -44.16
N ILE A 186 5.03 -1.98 -43.95
CA ILE A 186 3.72 -2.54 -44.29
C ILE A 186 2.71 -2.05 -43.25
N ILE A 187 1.64 -1.38 -43.69
CA ILE A 187 0.63 -0.82 -42.77
C ILE A 187 -0.36 -1.91 -42.38
N ILE A 188 -0.53 -2.12 -41.07
CA ILE A 188 -1.61 -2.90 -40.49
C ILE A 188 -2.57 -1.92 -39.81
N LYS A 189 -3.79 -1.83 -40.37
CA LYS A 189 -4.88 -1.04 -39.82
C LYS A 189 -5.79 -1.93 -38.98
N LEU A 190 -6.00 -1.59 -37.72
CA LEU A 190 -6.91 -2.31 -36.83
C LEU A 190 -8.37 -2.00 -37.15
N ASP A 191 -9.25 -2.93 -36.83
CA ASP A 191 -10.70 -2.77 -37.02
C ASP A 191 -11.34 -1.89 -35.92
N GLU A 192 -10.62 -1.67 -34.83
CA GLU A 192 -11.11 -0.97 -33.64
C GLU A 192 -10.37 0.37 -33.43
N PRO A 193 -11.07 1.39 -32.88
CA PRO A 193 -10.43 2.64 -32.51
C PRO A 193 -9.57 2.47 -31.25
N TYR A 194 -8.52 3.29 -31.11
CA TYR A 194 -7.62 3.23 -29.95
C TYR A 194 -8.36 3.34 -28.61
N ALA A 195 -9.47 4.07 -28.56
CA ALA A 195 -10.30 4.27 -27.37
C ALA A 195 -10.85 2.99 -26.73
N ASN A 196 -10.91 1.88 -27.47
CA ASN A 196 -11.36 0.58 -26.97
C ASN A 196 -10.29 -0.16 -26.16
N PHE A 197 -9.01 0.21 -26.30
CA PHE A 197 -7.88 -0.48 -25.68
C PHE A 197 -7.58 0.04 -24.27
N LYS A 198 -8.57 -0.05 -23.38
CA LYS A 198 -8.48 0.31 -21.96
C LYS A 198 -7.99 -0.87 -21.13
N SER A 199 -6.89 -0.65 -20.41
CA SER A 199 -6.38 -1.57 -19.42
C SER A 199 -6.90 -1.24 -18.02
N SER A 200 -7.14 -2.29 -17.23
CA SER A 200 -7.34 -2.19 -15.78
C SER A 200 -6.22 -2.90 -15.05
N THR A 201 -5.60 -2.22 -14.10
CA THR A 201 -4.56 -2.77 -13.20
C THR A 201 -4.77 -2.27 -11.78
N THR A 202 -4.03 -2.85 -10.84
CA THR A 202 -3.95 -2.37 -9.46
C THR A 202 -2.48 -2.18 -9.12
N ILE A 203 -2.13 -0.96 -8.74
CA ILE A 203 -0.82 -0.65 -8.18
C ILE A 203 -0.81 -1.16 -6.73
N LYS A 204 0.23 -1.89 -6.35
CA LYS A 204 0.54 -2.30 -4.99
C LYS A 204 1.86 -1.66 -4.57
N ILE A 205 1.86 -0.96 -3.45
CA ILE A 205 3.06 -0.44 -2.81
C ILE A 205 3.51 -1.49 -1.81
N LEU A 206 4.74 -1.95 -1.96
CA LEU A 206 5.37 -2.91 -1.07
C LEU A 206 6.60 -2.28 -0.42
N ASP A 207 6.94 -2.71 0.79
CA ASP A 207 8.20 -2.30 1.41
C ASP A 207 9.41 -3.00 0.75
N ARG A 208 10.61 -2.69 1.25
CA ARG A 208 11.85 -3.29 0.75
C ARG A 208 11.89 -4.81 0.86
N ASP A 209 11.20 -5.38 1.85
CA ASP A 209 11.18 -6.80 2.15
C ASP A 209 9.97 -7.50 1.48
N GLY A 210 9.18 -6.75 0.70
CA GLY A 210 8.02 -7.26 -0.04
C GLY A 210 6.73 -7.33 0.77
N ASN A 211 6.68 -6.76 1.97
CA ASN A 211 5.46 -6.71 2.77
C ASN A 211 4.50 -5.65 2.22
N ASP A 212 3.19 -5.89 2.38
CA ASP A 212 2.15 -4.92 2.01
C ASP A 212 2.37 -3.59 2.76
N TYR A 213 2.24 -2.46 2.07
CA TYR A 213 2.22 -1.15 2.69
C TYR A 213 0.90 -0.94 3.47
N ILE A 214 0.97 -0.94 4.80
CA ILE A 214 -0.21 -0.83 5.71
C ILE A 214 -0.22 0.48 6.52
N VAL A 215 0.66 1.43 6.18
CA VAL A 215 0.84 2.72 6.89
C VAL A 215 -0.13 3.79 6.32
N GLU A 216 -0.14 4.99 6.92
CA GLU A 216 -0.89 6.18 6.49
C GLU A 216 -0.83 6.48 4.97
N LYS A 217 -1.72 7.38 4.52
CA LYS A 217 -1.85 7.83 3.13
C LYS A 217 -0.49 8.18 2.51
N THR A 218 -0.05 7.35 1.57
CA THR A 218 1.11 7.65 0.73
C THR A 218 0.69 8.45 -0.48
N HIS A 219 1.49 9.47 -0.80
CA HIS A 219 1.33 10.19 -2.04
C HIS A 219 1.99 9.40 -3.17
N LEU A 220 1.24 9.20 -4.25
CA LEU A 220 1.73 8.68 -5.52
C LEU A 220 1.44 9.73 -6.58
N GLU A 221 2.46 10.23 -7.22
CA GLU A 221 2.31 11.04 -8.43
C GLU A 221 2.40 10.12 -9.65
N MET A 222 1.43 10.26 -10.54
CA MET A 222 1.44 9.68 -11.88
C MET A 222 1.62 10.80 -12.89
N LEU A 223 2.60 10.64 -13.78
CA LEU A 223 2.82 11.50 -14.93
C LEU A 223 2.44 10.75 -16.21
N ILE A 224 1.55 11.34 -17.00
CA ILE A 224 1.27 10.87 -18.37
C ILE A 224 2.31 11.53 -19.28
N LEU A 225 3.31 10.76 -19.73
CA LEU A 225 4.48 11.31 -20.43
C LEU A 225 4.12 12.05 -21.73
N GLU A 226 3.07 11.60 -22.42
CA GLU A 226 2.65 12.18 -23.70
C GLU A 226 2.00 13.56 -23.56
N SER A 227 1.27 13.81 -22.46
CA SER A 227 0.57 15.08 -22.24
C SER A 227 1.25 15.97 -21.20
N GLY A 228 2.22 15.44 -20.46
CA GLY A 228 2.80 16.10 -19.29
C GLY A 228 1.83 16.21 -18.10
N LYS A 229 0.61 15.67 -18.21
CA LYS A 229 -0.41 15.79 -17.16
C LYS A 229 0.03 14.95 -15.95
N LYS A 230 0.12 15.63 -14.81
CA LYS A 230 0.36 15.02 -13.51
C LYS A 230 -0.97 14.75 -12.79
N GLN A 231 -1.03 13.65 -12.08
CA GLN A 231 -2.12 13.30 -11.19
C GLN A 231 -1.54 12.81 -9.87
N LEU A 232 -1.93 13.47 -8.79
CA LEU A 232 -1.52 13.10 -7.45
C LEU A 232 -2.63 12.25 -6.81
N TYR A 233 -2.25 11.12 -6.24
CA TYR A 233 -3.11 10.23 -5.49
C TYR A 233 -2.65 10.18 -4.04
N SER A 234 -3.60 10.20 -3.10
CA SER A 234 -3.35 9.81 -1.70
C SER A 234 -3.92 8.41 -1.49
N ILE A 235 -3.04 7.43 -1.32
CA ILE A 235 -3.39 6.00 -1.31
C ILE A 235 -3.35 5.48 0.12
N SER A 236 -4.47 4.97 0.63
CA SER A 236 -4.49 4.15 1.85
C SER A 236 -4.19 2.69 1.52
N ASN A 237 -3.41 2.01 2.36
CA ASN A 237 -3.14 0.56 2.29
C ASN A 237 -2.36 0.11 1.04
N GLY A 238 -1.62 1.03 0.44
CA GLY A 238 -0.72 0.74 -0.66
C GLY A 238 -1.40 0.24 -1.94
N ARG A 239 -2.73 0.33 -2.09
CA ARG A 239 -3.45 -0.21 -3.25
C ARG A 239 -4.20 0.87 -4.01
N LEU A 240 -3.90 1.01 -5.31
CA LEU A 240 -4.58 1.94 -6.20
C LEU A 240 -5.07 1.24 -7.47
N PRO A 241 -6.40 1.08 -7.65
CA PRO A 241 -6.97 0.72 -8.94
C PRO A 241 -6.64 1.80 -9.98
N LEU A 242 -6.13 1.38 -11.14
CA LEU A 242 -5.74 2.28 -12.22
C LEU A 242 -6.36 1.81 -13.54
N GLN A 243 -6.91 2.78 -14.28
CA GLN A 243 -7.27 2.62 -15.68
C GLN A 243 -6.32 3.43 -16.56
N SER A 244 -5.77 2.80 -17.59
CA SER A 244 -4.89 3.45 -18.58
C SER A 244 -5.12 2.87 -19.97
N MET A 245 -4.62 3.52 -21.01
CA MET A 245 -4.65 2.96 -22.35
C MET A 245 -3.49 1.98 -22.57
N ILE A 246 -3.66 0.97 -23.43
CA ILE A 246 -2.55 0.10 -23.86
C ILE A 246 -1.47 0.94 -24.55
N GLY A 247 -0.21 0.68 -24.19
CA GLY A 247 0.96 1.37 -24.76
C GLY A 247 1.16 2.83 -24.32
N GLN A 248 0.23 3.39 -23.52
CA GLN A 248 0.40 4.72 -22.93
C GLN A 248 1.51 4.69 -21.88
N LYS A 249 2.54 5.51 -22.10
CA LYS A 249 3.67 5.64 -21.16
C LYS A 249 3.27 6.50 -19.96
N LEU A 250 3.34 5.88 -18.78
CA LEU A 250 3.13 6.48 -17.47
C LEU A 250 4.44 6.44 -16.69
N GLU A 251 4.62 7.39 -15.80
CA GLU A 251 5.69 7.40 -14.82
C GLU A 251 5.11 7.60 -13.42
N PHE A 252 5.58 6.81 -12.47
CA PHE A 252 5.11 6.82 -11.10
C PHE A 252 6.20 7.26 -10.14
N VAL A 253 5.89 8.23 -9.29
CA VAL A 253 6.75 8.68 -8.19
C VAL A 253 6.01 8.44 -6.89
N VAL A 254 6.50 7.50 -6.09
CA VAL A 254 5.98 7.26 -4.74
C VAL A 254 6.74 8.16 -3.77
N TYR A 255 6.04 8.79 -2.84
CA TYR A 255 6.65 9.64 -1.83
C TYR A 255 6.82 8.86 -0.53
N LYS A 256 7.97 9.01 0.13
CA LYS A 256 8.22 8.53 1.49
C LYS A 256 7.29 9.26 2.47
N PRO A 257 7.04 8.71 3.68
CA PRO A 257 6.24 9.39 4.72
C PRO A 257 6.79 10.77 5.13
N ASP A 258 8.09 11.01 4.95
CA ASP A 258 8.71 12.32 5.20
C ASP A 258 8.48 13.34 4.06
N GLY A 259 7.80 12.94 2.98
CA GLY A 259 7.51 13.75 1.80
C GLY A 259 8.57 13.72 0.71
N LYS A 260 9.65 12.93 0.85
CA LYS A 260 10.68 12.83 -0.19
C LYS A 260 10.24 11.89 -1.33
N PRO A 261 10.42 12.28 -2.60
CA PRO A 261 10.09 11.40 -3.73
C PRO A 261 11.11 10.26 -3.88
N LEU A 262 10.64 9.08 -4.23
CA LEU A 262 11.46 7.99 -4.71
C LEU A 262 11.82 8.16 -6.19
N LYS A 263 12.72 7.30 -6.67
CA LYS A 263 13.06 7.24 -8.10
C LYS A 263 11.80 6.95 -8.93
N PRO A 264 11.57 7.68 -10.02
CA PRO A 264 10.43 7.43 -10.89
C PRO A 264 10.49 6.03 -11.51
N ILE A 265 9.33 5.38 -11.61
CA ILE A 265 9.16 4.05 -12.22
C ILE A 265 8.31 4.19 -13.46
N SER A 266 8.88 3.83 -14.61
CA SER A 266 8.15 3.85 -15.88
C SER A 266 7.26 2.61 -16.03
N TYR A 267 6.06 2.82 -16.56
CA TYR A 267 5.07 1.78 -16.79
C TYR A 267 4.28 2.05 -18.08
N PHE A 268 3.86 0.98 -18.75
CA PHE A 268 2.78 1.03 -19.74
C PHE A 268 2.03 -0.29 -19.72
N ALA A 269 0.72 -0.23 -19.92
CA ALA A 269 -0.12 -1.41 -19.94
C ALA A 269 0.12 -2.24 -21.20
N ARG A 270 0.29 -3.56 -21.01
CA ARG A 270 0.56 -4.53 -22.10
C ARG A 270 -0.65 -5.37 -22.47
N ARG A 271 -1.60 -5.55 -21.55
CA ARG A 271 -2.83 -6.33 -21.71
C ARG A 271 -4.04 -5.58 -21.16
N MET A 272 -5.25 -5.96 -21.58
CA MET A 272 -6.48 -5.34 -21.07
C MET A 272 -6.67 -5.67 -19.58
N LYS A 273 -6.35 -6.90 -19.18
CA LYS A 273 -6.27 -7.32 -17.77
C LYS A 273 -4.82 -7.63 -17.40
N ASN A 274 -4.17 -6.71 -16.69
CA ASN A 274 -2.81 -6.94 -16.19
C ASN A 274 -2.83 -7.54 -14.77
N LYS A 275 -1.76 -8.28 -14.44
CA LYS A 275 -1.41 -8.53 -13.04
C LYS A 275 -1.15 -7.19 -12.34
N SER A 276 -1.24 -7.21 -11.00
CA SER A 276 -0.92 -6.03 -10.19
C SER A 276 0.49 -5.52 -10.51
N LEU A 277 0.65 -4.21 -10.58
CA LEU A 277 1.96 -3.56 -10.66
C LEU A 277 2.48 -3.37 -9.25
N GLU A 278 3.60 -4.01 -8.92
CA GLU A 278 4.23 -3.89 -7.60
C GLU A 278 5.32 -2.81 -7.64
N LEU A 279 5.18 -1.81 -6.77
CA LEU A 279 6.13 -0.72 -6.58
C LEU A 279 6.80 -0.92 -5.22
N HIS A 280 8.07 -1.29 -5.23
CA HIS A 280 8.84 -1.51 -4.01
C HIS A 280 9.46 -0.20 -3.50
N LEU A 281 9.22 0.09 -2.23
CA LEU A 281 9.92 1.14 -1.50
C LEU A 281 11.32 0.66 -1.13
N ASP A 282 12.28 1.57 -1.11
CA ASP A 282 13.64 1.31 -0.59
C ASP A 282 13.74 1.41 0.94
N VAL A 283 12.59 1.48 1.62
CA VAL A 283 12.41 1.64 3.06
C VAL A 283 11.75 0.38 3.63
N ASP A 284 12.25 -0.09 4.77
CA ASP A 284 11.50 -0.96 5.68
C ASP A 284 10.59 -0.06 6.52
N ILE A 285 9.36 0.11 6.05
CA ILE A 285 8.34 0.99 6.66
C ILE A 285 7.80 0.42 7.97
N THR A 286 7.99 -0.87 8.24
CA THR A 286 7.58 -1.48 9.52
C THR A 286 8.55 -1.11 10.64
N LYS A 287 9.80 -0.83 10.29
CA LYS A 287 10.88 -0.46 11.23
C LYS A 287 11.35 0.99 11.11
N GLY A 288 10.97 1.71 10.06
CA GLY A 288 11.35 3.10 9.81
C GLY A 288 12.74 3.30 9.19
N ASN A 289 13.33 2.24 8.61
CA ASN A 289 14.76 2.22 8.24
C ASN A 289 14.99 2.16 6.72
N THR A 290 15.97 2.93 6.25
CA THR A 290 16.49 2.95 4.86
C THR A 290 17.69 2.00 4.69
N LYS A 291 18.33 1.97 3.52
CA LYS A 291 19.57 1.18 3.29
C LYS A 291 20.78 1.80 3.99
N LEU A 292 21.85 1.00 4.14
CA LEU A 292 23.15 1.44 4.67
C LEU A 292 23.63 2.68 3.90
N ASP A 293 24.04 3.71 4.63
CA ASP A 293 24.49 5.06 4.20
C ASP A 293 23.42 6.11 3.82
N GLU A 294 22.13 5.87 4.08
CA GLU A 294 21.09 6.91 3.99
C GLU A 294 20.26 6.95 5.27
N PRO A 295 20.07 8.11 5.93
CA PRO A 295 19.67 8.21 7.33
C PRO A 295 18.28 7.65 7.61
N GLU A 296 18.10 7.14 8.83
CA GLU A 296 16.80 6.79 9.42
C GLU A 296 15.77 7.91 9.15
N ILE A 297 14.50 7.54 9.03
CA ILE A 297 13.43 8.53 8.96
C ILE A 297 13.35 9.21 10.35
N ASP A 298 14.11 10.29 10.55
CA ASP A 298 14.14 11.12 11.78
C ASP A 298 12.83 11.87 12.05
N LYS A 299 11.77 11.54 11.32
CA LYS A 299 10.41 11.89 11.67
C LYS A 299 9.80 10.67 12.34
N LYS A 300 9.50 10.76 13.64
CA LYS A 300 8.45 9.95 14.25
C LYS A 300 7.23 10.08 13.32
N ILE A 301 6.90 9.03 12.58
CA ILE A 301 5.68 8.96 11.79
C ILE A 301 4.55 8.94 12.82
N SER A 302 4.11 10.13 13.22
CA SER A 302 2.87 10.31 13.93
C SER A 302 1.79 10.12 12.87
N GLU A 303 1.42 8.86 12.60
CA GLU A 303 0.06 8.60 12.12
C GLU A 303 -0.86 9.40 13.04
N ASP A 304 -1.79 10.19 12.49
CA ASP A 304 -2.99 10.51 13.26
C ASP A 304 -3.74 9.19 13.44
N ILE A 305 -3.24 8.37 14.37
CA ILE A 305 -3.77 7.07 14.75
C ILE A 305 -4.91 7.25 15.73
N LEU A 306 -5.23 8.50 16.14
CA LEU A 306 -6.37 8.76 16.97
C LEU A 306 -7.61 8.17 16.32
N ILE A 307 -8.41 7.54 17.17
CA ILE A 307 -9.74 7.11 16.79
C ILE A 307 -10.57 8.38 16.76
N THR A 308 -11.30 8.60 15.67
CA THR A 308 -12.14 9.80 15.51
C THR A 308 -13.57 9.51 15.89
N MET A 309 -14.32 10.56 16.29
CA MET A 309 -15.75 10.42 16.54
C MET A 309 -16.52 9.97 15.29
N ASN A 310 -16.05 10.35 14.09
CA ASN A 310 -16.63 9.88 12.83
C ASN A 310 -16.48 8.35 12.66
N GLN A 311 -15.31 7.78 13.00
CA GLN A 311 -15.11 6.34 12.98
C GLN A 311 -16.03 5.64 14.00
N MET A 312 -16.12 6.17 15.23
CA MET A 312 -17.05 5.66 16.25
C MET A 312 -18.51 5.69 15.76
N LYS A 313 -18.94 6.79 15.15
CA LYS A 313 -20.29 6.93 14.57
C LYS A 313 -20.57 5.95 13.44
N LYS A 314 -19.60 5.64 12.59
CA LYS A 314 -19.78 4.62 11.54
C LYS A 314 -19.94 3.21 12.11
N MET A 315 -19.25 2.90 13.22
CA MET A 315 -19.41 1.61 13.91
C MET A 315 -20.74 1.53 14.68
N TRP A 316 -21.16 2.61 15.31
CA TRP A 316 -22.39 2.69 16.12
C TRP A 316 -23.25 3.90 15.74
N PRO A 317 -23.95 3.84 14.58
CA PRO A 317 -24.70 4.99 14.06
C PRO A 317 -25.84 5.44 14.97
N LYS A 318 -26.41 4.50 15.73
CA LYS A 318 -27.53 4.76 16.66
C LYS A 318 -27.09 5.21 18.06
N ALA A 319 -25.81 5.14 18.40
CA ALA A 319 -25.32 5.59 19.70
C ALA A 319 -25.15 7.12 19.73
N SER A 320 -25.47 7.77 20.85
CA SER A 320 -25.27 9.22 21.00
C SER A 320 -23.79 9.58 21.11
N VAL A 321 -23.43 10.79 20.68
CA VAL A 321 -22.06 11.31 20.83
C VAL A 321 -21.67 11.38 22.31
N SER A 322 -22.59 11.81 23.19
CA SER A 322 -22.37 11.86 24.65
C SER A 322 -22.00 10.52 25.27
N LYS A 323 -22.47 9.40 24.69
CA LYS A 323 -22.13 8.06 25.14
C LYS A 323 -20.78 7.58 24.60
N MET A 324 -20.40 8.00 23.39
CA MET A 324 -19.16 7.58 22.74
C MET A 324 -17.97 8.46 23.08
N GLN A 325 -18.15 9.75 23.34
CA GLN A 325 -17.06 10.70 23.57
C GLN A 325 -16.16 10.29 24.74
N PRO A 326 -16.68 9.95 25.93
CA PRO A 326 -15.81 9.58 27.05
C PRO A 326 -15.09 8.25 26.84
N ILE A 327 -15.67 7.34 26.04
CA ILE A 327 -15.02 6.08 25.63
C ILE A 327 -13.87 6.38 24.67
N LEU A 328 -14.12 7.26 23.70
CA LEU A 328 -13.16 7.69 22.71
C LEU A 328 -11.96 8.40 23.37
N ASP A 329 -12.24 9.32 24.29
CA ASP A 329 -11.23 10.06 25.04
C ASP A 329 -10.31 9.11 25.82
N GLU A 330 -10.90 8.14 26.53
CA GLU A 330 -10.10 7.16 27.28
C GLU A 330 -9.28 6.25 26.35
N LEU A 331 -9.84 5.79 25.22
CA LEU A 331 -9.08 4.98 24.25
C LEU A 331 -7.90 5.75 23.67
N ASN A 332 -8.12 7.02 23.30
CA ASN A 332 -7.09 7.89 22.73
C ASN A 332 -6.04 8.36 23.75
N ARG A 333 -6.27 8.16 25.05
CA ARG A 333 -5.34 8.55 26.12
C ARG A 333 -3.96 7.90 25.97
N ASP A 334 -3.91 6.63 25.56
CA ASP A 334 -2.66 5.88 25.46
C ASP A 334 -2.73 4.73 24.43
N LEU A 335 -2.92 5.07 23.15
CA LEU A 335 -3.00 4.05 22.08
C LEU A 335 -1.73 3.18 21.99
N ILE A 336 -0.56 3.71 22.37
CA ILE A 336 0.71 2.98 22.33
C ILE A 336 0.76 1.94 23.45
N GLY A 337 0.54 2.35 24.70
CA GLY A 337 0.50 1.44 25.84
C GLY A 337 -0.63 0.41 25.74
N TYR A 338 -1.76 0.82 25.15
CA TYR A 338 -2.91 -0.05 24.93
C TYR A 338 -2.73 -1.02 23.75
N LYS A 339 -1.62 -0.92 23.00
CA LYS A 339 -1.38 -1.70 21.77
C LYS A 339 -2.57 -1.58 20.80
N LEU A 340 -3.03 -0.35 20.60
CA LEU A 340 -4.02 0.07 19.60
C LEU A 340 -3.44 1.11 18.64
N ASN A 341 -2.11 1.20 18.56
CA ASN A 341 -1.36 2.14 17.75
C ASN A 341 -1.17 1.70 16.29
N THR A 342 -2.04 0.84 15.77
CA THR A 342 -2.13 0.51 14.34
C THR A 342 -3.60 0.39 13.94
N ARG A 343 -3.94 0.77 12.71
CA ARG A 343 -5.34 0.71 12.24
C ARG A 343 -5.90 -0.71 12.22
N LEU A 344 -5.05 -1.70 11.95
CA LEU A 344 -5.43 -3.11 12.00
C LEU A 344 -5.79 -3.58 13.41
N ARG A 345 -5.01 -3.20 14.42
CA ARG A 345 -5.33 -3.51 15.83
C ARG A 345 -6.61 -2.82 16.26
N GLN A 346 -6.81 -1.56 15.87
CA GLN A 346 -8.07 -0.83 16.11
C GLN A 346 -9.26 -1.52 15.46
N ALA A 347 -9.14 -1.95 14.21
CA ALA A 347 -10.22 -2.65 13.50
C ALA A 347 -10.61 -3.96 14.18
N HIS A 348 -9.62 -4.79 14.55
CA HIS A 348 -9.85 -6.04 15.29
C HIS A 348 -10.49 -5.80 16.66
N PHE A 349 -9.95 -4.83 17.41
CA PHE A 349 -10.47 -4.48 18.73
C PHE A 349 -11.94 -4.00 18.64
N MET A 350 -12.21 -3.03 17.76
CA MET A 350 -13.52 -2.42 17.59
C MET A 350 -14.57 -3.39 17.04
N ALA A 351 -14.18 -4.30 16.15
CA ALA A 351 -15.08 -5.33 15.64
C ALA A 351 -15.60 -6.25 16.75
N GLN A 352 -14.71 -6.61 17.66
CA GLN A 352 -15.07 -7.44 18.80
C GLN A 352 -15.90 -6.66 19.81
N VAL A 353 -15.52 -5.42 20.14
CA VAL A 353 -16.35 -4.54 20.99
C VAL A 353 -17.75 -4.37 20.41
N ARG A 354 -17.87 -4.19 19.08
CA ARG A 354 -19.16 -4.03 18.39
C ARG A 354 -20.12 -5.19 18.60
N GLN A 355 -19.59 -6.41 18.71
CA GLN A 355 -20.37 -7.59 19.05
C GLN A 355 -20.79 -7.56 20.53
N GLU A 356 -19.86 -7.27 21.45
CA GLU A 356 -20.10 -7.36 22.89
C GLU A 356 -21.07 -6.31 23.43
N VAL A 357 -21.01 -5.08 22.92
CA VAL A 357 -21.89 -3.98 23.38
C VAL A 357 -23.14 -3.82 22.50
N GLY A 358 -23.23 -4.58 21.42
CA GLY A 358 -24.32 -4.53 20.47
C GLY A 358 -24.50 -3.17 19.79
N ALA A 359 -25.61 -3.02 19.05
CA ALA A 359 -25.89 -1.81 18.25
C ALA A 359 -26.28 -0.60 19.10
N SER A 360 -26.79 -0.85 20.31
CA SER A 360 -27.18 0.16 21.30
C SER A 360 -26.02 0.63 22.18
N PHE A 361 -24.82 0.05 22.02
CA PHE A 361 -23.64 0.36 22.81
C PHE A 361 -23.86 0.12 24.32
N SER A 362 -24.51 -0.97 24.72
CA SER A 362 -24.79 -1.23 26.14
C SER A 362 -23.53 -1.69 26.88
N LEU A 363 -23.15 -1.00 27.96
CA LEU A 363 -22.02 -1.34 28.83
C LEU A 363 -22.43 -2.26 29.99
N ARG A 364 -23.71 -2.59 30.10
CA ARG A 364 -24.25 -3.53 31.09
C ARG A 364 -25.10 -4.55 30.35
N GLU A 365 -24.95 -5.81 30.72
CA GLU A 365 -25.82 -6.87 30.26
C GLU A 365 -27.26 -6.66 30.74
N GLN A 366 -28.24 -6.93 29.87
CA GLN A 366 -29.66 -6.66 30.12
C GLN A 366 -30.45 -7.96 30.34
N VAL A 367 -30.08 -8.71 31.38
CA VAL A 367 -30.67 -10.02 31.70
C VAL A 367 -32.17 -9.95 32.00
N GLU A 368 -32.66 -8.80 32.45
CA GLU A 368 -34.07 -8.53 32.73
C GLU A 368 -34.99 -8.64 31.49
N TYR A 369 -34.43 -8.69 30.27
CA TYR A 369 -35.17 -8.89 29.02
C TYR A 369 -34.98 -10.29 28.41
N MET A 370 -34.32 -11.21 29.12
CA MET A 370 -34.13 -12.59 28.65
C MET A 370 -35.40 -13.40 28.81
N GLY A 371 -35.95 -13.88 27.69
CA GLY A 371 -37.12 -14.76 27.68
C GLY A 371 -36.79 -16.20 28.08
N ALA A 372 -37.83 -16.95 28.47
CA ALA A 372 -37.72 -18.32 28.95
C ALA A 372 -36.93 -19.25 28.01
N THR A 373 -37.11 -19.12 26.69
CA THR A 373 -36.42 -19.95 25.68
C THR A 373 -34.90 -19.80 25.76
N ALA A 374 -34.39 -18.58 25.92
CA ALA A 374 -32.96 -18.33 26.04
C ALA A 374 -32.43 -18.83 27.38
N LEU A 375 -33.17 -18.57 28.47
CA LEU A 375 -32.78 -19.01 29.81
C LEU A 375 -32.65 -20.54 29.89
N LYS A 376 -33.57 -21.31 29.29
CA LYS A 376 -33.53 -22.79 29.25
C LYS A 376 -32.22 -23.38 28.70
N GLN A 377 -31.37 -22.58 28.06
CA GLN A 377 -30.09 -23.03 27.50
C GLN A 377 -28.88 -22.69 28.38
N ILE A 378 -29.04 -22.16 29.60
CA ILE A 378 -27.94 -21.60 30.39
C ILE A 378 -27.99 -22.03 31.87
N GLY A 379 -26.86 -22.52 32.40
CA GLY A 379 -26.65 -22.76 33.84
C GLY A 379 -27.78 -23.51 34.54
N TYR A 380 -28.22 -22.99 35.69
CA TYR A 380 -29.32 -23.50 36.50
C TYR A 380 -30.59 -23.82 35.70
N TYR A 381 -30.93 -22.98 34.73
CA TYR A 381 -32.18 -23.08 33.98
C TYR A 381 -32.21 -24.25 32.99
N LYS A 382 -31.05 -24.81 32.61
CA LYS A 382 -30.98 -26.04 31.79
C LYS A 382 -31.67 -27.21 32.47
N THR A 383 -31.48 -27.34 33.78
CA THR A 383 -32.06 -28.42 34.60
C THR A 383 -33.36 -27.99 35.29
N HIS A 384 -33.72 -26.70 35.22
CA HIS A 384 -34.93 -26.13 35.83
C HIS A 384 -35.78 -25.34 34.81
N PRO A 385 -36.27 -25.97 33.73
CA PRO A 385 -36.95 -25.26 32.63
C PRO A 385 -38.25 -24.56 33.05
N LYS A 386 -38.96 -25.08 34.07
CA LYS A 386 -40.14 -24.39 34.63
C LYS A 386 -39.76 -23.07 35.30
N GLN A 387 -38.61 -23.01 35.96
CA GLN A 387 -38.15 -21.77 36.58
C GLN A 387 -37.81 -20.70 35.54
N ALA A 388 -37.32 -21.11 34.36
CA ALA A 388 -37.09 -20.19 33.25
C ALA A 388 -38.39 -19.54 32.74
N GLU A 389 -39.52 -20.26 32.79
CA GLU A 389 -40.84 -19.71 32.44
C GLU A 389 -41.39 -18.76 33.50
N ILE A 390 -41.02 -18.95 34.76
CA ILE A 390 -41.41 -18.08 35.87
C ILE A 390 -40.61 -16.78 35.83
N ASP A 391 -39.28 -16.91 35.77
CA ASP A 391 -38.37 -15.77 35.89
C ASP A 391 -38.20 -15.00 34.58
N GLY A 392 -38.37 -15.67 33.44
CA GLY A 392 -38.09 -15.08 32.13
C GLY A 392 -38.98 -13.89 31.81
N TYR A 393 -38.43 -12.97 31.02
CA TYR A 393 -39.10 -11.78 30.54
C TYR A 393 -40.41 -12.11 29.81
N LYS A 394 -41.45 -11.34 30.12
CA LYS A 394 -42.80 -11.41 29.54
C LYS A 394 -43.21 -10.00 29.15
N LYS A 395 -43.48 -9.80 27.85
CA LYS A 395 -43.72 -8.47 27.28
C LYS A 395 -44.84 -7.72 28.00
N GLU A 396 -45.88 -8.44 28.39
CA GLU A 396 -47.06 -7.95 29.10
C GLU A 396 -46.80 -7.58 30.57
N LYS A 397 -45.69 -8.04 31.17
CA LYS A 397 -45.35 -7.78 32.58
C LYS A 397 -44.23 -6.76 32.77
N GLY A 398 -43.59 -6.32 31.68
CA GLY A 398 -42.40 -5.47 31.75
C GLY A 398 -41.13 -6.25 32.13
N PRO A 399 -40.04 -5.55 32.48
CA PRO A 399 -38.75 -6.17 32.78
C PRO A 399 -38.85 -7.20 33.92
N ALA A 400 -38.18 -8.33 33.75
CA ALA A 400 -38.12 -9.37 34.77
C ALA A 400 -37.20 -9.00 35.95
N ASN A 401 -37.24 -9.79 37.02
CA ASN A 401 -36.31 -9.66 38.13
C ASN A 401 -34.90 -10.11 37.70
N GLY A 402 -34.11 -9.17 37.19
CA GLY A 402 -32.76 -9.43 36.69
C GLY A 402 -31.78 -9.98 37.73
N GLU A 403 -31.97 -9.64 39.02
CA GLU A 403 -31.12 -10.17 40.09
C GLU A 403 -31.34 -11.67 40.30
N VAL A 404 -32.60 -12.11 40.32
CA VAL A 404 -32.93 -13.54 40.37
C VAL A 404 -32.37 -14.28 39.16
N ILE A 405 -32.53 -13.70 37.96
CA ILE A 405 -32.02 -14.29 36.72
C ILE A 405 -30.50 -14.42 36.77
N ALA A 406 -29.77 -13.35 37.06
CA ALA A 406 -28.31 -13.36 37.06
C ALA A 406 -27.73 -14.30 38.13
N ASN A 407 -28.31 -14.30 39.33
CA ASN A 407 -27.87 -15.17 40.41
C ASN A 407 -28.01 -16.66 40.04
N ARG A 408 -29.10 -17.05 39.38
CA ARG A 408 -29.30 -18.44 38.91
C ARG A 408 -28.45 -18.76 37.67
N MET A 409 -28.39 -17.84 36.71
CA MET A 409 -27.67 -18.04 35.45
C MET A 409 -26.15 -18.19 35.66
N TYR A 410 -25.60 -17.46 36.64
CA TYR A 410 -24.18 -17.44 36.96
C TYR A 410 -23.82 -18.17 38.26
N ASP A 411 -24.68 -19.07 38.72
CA ASP A 411 -24.38 -19.96 39.84
C ASP A 411 -23.35 -21.02 39.41
N ASP A 412 -22.18 -21.01 40.06
CA ASP A 412 -21.09 -21.94 39.77
C ASP A 412 -21.40 -23.40 40.14
N ASN A 413 -22.46 -23.67 40.91
CA ASN A 413 -22.93 -25.03 41.16
C ASN A 413 -23.52 -25.70 39.92
N TYR A 414 -23.94 -24.91 38.93
CA TYR A 414 -24.56 -25.39 37.68
C TYR A 414 -23.67 -25.12 36.45
N ARG A 415 -22.37 -24.95 36.66
CA ARG A 415 -21.37 -24.69 35.61
C ARG A 415 -20.27 -25.74 35.67
N ASP A 416 -19.82 -26.18 34.50
CA ASP A 416 -18.66 -27.08 34.39
C ASP A 416 -17.42 -26.42 35.02
N ALA A 417 -16.54 -27.24 35.60
CA ALA A 417 -15.37 -26.78 36.34
C ALA A 417 -14.52 -25.76 35.56
N GLN A 418 -14.31 -25.96 34.26
CA GLN A 418 -13.52 -25.07 33.40
C GLN A 418 -14.19 -23.70 33.12
N TYR A 419 -15.48 -23.56 33.41
CA TYR A 419 -16.27 -22.34 33.15
C TYR A 419 -16.75 -21.64 34.42
N LYS A 420 -16.28 -22.07 35.60
CA LYS A 420 -16.60 -21.43 36.88
C LYS A 420 -16.10 -19.99 36.93
N LEU A 421 -16.94 -19.12 37.47
CA LEU A 421 -16.78 -17.67 37.49
C LEU A 421 -16.25 -17.16 38.84
N GLY A 422 -16.12 -18.02 39.84
CA GLY A 422 -15.77 -17.67 41.22
C GLY A 422 -16.96 -17.16 42.03
N ASN A 423 -18.19 -17.36 41.55
CA ASN A 423 -19.40 -16.89 42.20
C ASN A 423 -19.81 -17.90 43.27
N THR A 424 -19.30 -17.74 44.49
CA THR A 424 -19.47 -18.71 45.59
C THR A 424 -20.37 -18.19 46.71
N SER A 425 -20.73 -16.91 46.70
CA SER A 425 -21.60 -16.31 47.71
C SER A 425 -22.97 -15.95 47.11
N PRO A 426 -24.08 -16.02 47.90
CA PRO A 426 -25.37 -15.54 47.46
C PRO A 426 -25.29 -14.11 46.93
N GLY A 427 -25.92 -13.85 45.78
CA GLY A 427 -25.89 -12.53 45.13
C GLY A 427 -24.68 -12.28 44.21
N ASP A 428 -23.66 -13.15 44.20
CA ASP A 428 -22.45 -12.95 43.39
C ASP A 428 -22.78 -12.88 41.88
N GLY A 429 -23.76 -13.66 41.40
CA GLY A 429 -24.15 -13.65 39.99
C GLY A 429 -24.63 -12.28 39.49
N TRP A 430 -25.46 -11.60 40.27
CA TRP A 430 -25.89 -10.24 39.98
C TRP A 430 -24.81 -9.19 40.26
N LYS A 431 -24.07 -9.36 41.36
CA LYS A 431 -22.99 -8.45 41.75
C LYS A 431 -21.91 -8.38 40.68
N TYR A 432 -21.51 -9.52 40.10
CA TYR A 432 -20.48 -9.62 39.05
C TYR A 432 -21.06 -9.93 37.65
N LEU A 433 -22.24 -9.36 37.36
CA LEU A 433 -22.88 -9.33 36.04
C LEU A 433 -21.93 -8.79 34.94
N GLY A 434 -22.19 -9.15 33.67
CA GLY A 434 -21.45 -8.63 32.52
C GLY A 434 -21.45 -7.11 32.40
N ARG A 435 -20.25 -6.51 32.37
CA ARG A 435 -20.05 -5.04 32.27
C ARG A 435 -18.89 -4.64 31.35
N GLY A 436 -18.95 -3.42 30.83
CA GLY A 436 -17.91 -2.77 30.04
C GLY A 436 -17.88 -3.18 28.56
N LEU A 437 -16.84 -2.75 27.82
CA LEU A 437 -16.75 -2.96 26.37
C LEU A 437 -16.55 -4.42 25.95
N LYS A 438 -16.22 -5.30 26.90
CA LYS A 438 -15.95 -6.73 26.68
C LYS A 438 -16.80 -7.65 27.54
N GLN A 439 -17.85 -7.13 28.19
CA GLN A 439 -18.74 -7.90 29.07
C GLN A 439 -17.96 -8.74 30.11
N LEU A 440 -17.17 -8.07 30.96
CA LEU A 440 -16.45 -8.70 32.07
C LEU A 440 -17.47 -9.30 33.06
N THR A 441 -17.46 -10.62 33.23
CA THR A 441 -18.44 -11.37 34.02
C THR A 441 -17.76 -12.30 35.02
N GLY A 442 -18.27 -12.38 36.25
CA GLY A 442 -17.83 -13.33 37.26
C GLY A 442 -16.75 -12.81 38.22
N LYS A 443 -16.87 -13.14 39.51
CA LYS A 443 -15.99 -12.65 40.59
C LYS A 443 -14.50 -12.80 40.30
N ASN A 444 -14.08 -13.94 39.75
CA ASN A 444 -12.68 -14.21 39.41
C ASN A 444 -12.12 -13.18 38.41
N ASN A 445 -12.92 -12.78 37.42
CA ASN A 445 -12.50 -11.80 36.41
C ASN A 445 -12.45 -10.38 36.98
N TYR A 446 -13.36 -10.02 37.89
CA TYR A 446 -13.30 -8.76 38.63
C TYR A 446 -12.10 -8.70 39.59
N GLN A 447 -11.76 -9.82 40.23
CA GLN A 447 -10.57 -9.94 41.07
C GLN A 447 -9.28 -9.83 40.24
N ASP A 448 -9.20 -10.50 39.09
CA ASP A 448 -8.06 -10.39 38.16
C ASP A 448 -7.86 -8.94 37.69
N LEU A 449 -8.95 -8.25 37.31
CA LEU A 449 -8.88 -6.84 36.95
C LEU A 449 -8.39 -5.99 38.12
N THR A 450 -8.91 -6.22 39.33
CA THR A 450 -8.50 -5.49 40.55
C THR A 450 -7.01 -5.66 40.84
N ASN A 451 -6.52 -6.90 40.82
CA ASN A 451 -5.12 -7.22 41.14
C ASN A 451 -4.15 -6.61 40.14
N MET A 452 -4.56 -6.56 38.87
CA MET A 452 -3.68 -6.16 37.78
C MET A 452 -3.84 -4.70 37.37
N TYR A 453 -4.83 -3.98 37.90
CA TYR A 453 -5.16 -2.63 37.46
C TYR A 453 -3.96 -1.68 37.55
N SER A 454 -3.29 -1.67 38.70
CA SER A 454 -2.14 -0.80 38.98
C SER A 454 -0.91 -1.10 38.13
N THR A 455 -0.86 -2.26 37.44
CA THR A 455 0.24 -2.61 36.52
C THR A 455 0.17 -1.83 35.22
N ILE A 456 -0.99 -1.26 34.87
CA ILE A 456 -1.20 -0.46 33.67
C ILE A 456 -1.52 0.99 34.04
N TRP A 457 -2.29 1.22 35.12
CA TRP A 457 -2.67 2.54 35.61
C TRP A 457 -2.21 2.70 37.07
N SER A 458 -0.93 3.03 37.25
CA SER A 458 -0.30 3.16 38.57
C SER A 458 -0.69 4.44 39.32
N ASP A 459 -1.30 5.39 38.63
CA ASP A 459 -1.81 6.66 39.17
C ASP A 459 -3.08 6.50 40.02
N GLU A 460 -3.67 5.30 40.03
CA GLU A 460 -4.96 5.08 40.67
C GLU A 460 -5.08 3.67 41.28
N LYS A 461 -5.66 3.58 42.47
CA LYS A 461 -5.96 2.31 43.15
C LYS A 461 -7.46 2.09 43.17
N VAL A 462 -7.94 1.08 42.45
CA VAL A 462 -9.38 0.76 42.33
C VAL A 462 -9.63 -0.70 42.68
N ASP A 463 -10.66 -0.94 43.48
CA ASP A 463 -11.14 -2.29 43.83
C ASP A 463 -12.48 -2.56 43.14
N PHE A 464 -12.45 -3.34 42.05
CA PHE A 464 -13.63 -3.69 41.27
C PHE A 464 -14.45 -4.82 41.90
N VAL A 465 -13.90 -5.56 42.87
CA VAL A 465 -14.65 -6.57 43.61
C VAL A 465 -15.57 -5.89 44.63
N LYS A 466 -15.08 -4.85 45.29
CA LYS A 466 -15.90 -3.98 46.14
C LYS A 466 -16.84 -3.09 45.33
N ASN A 467 -16.39 -2.56 44.19
CA ASN A 467 -17.13 -1.58 43.39
C ASN A 467 -17.35 -2.04 41.93
N PRO A 468 -18.07 -3.15 41.68
CA PRO A 468 -18.18 -3.73 40.33
C PRO A 468 -18.90 -2.83 39.32
N LYS A 469 -19.83 -1.99 39.79
CA LYS A 469 -20.57 -1.03 38.94
C LYS A 469 -19.67 0.04 38.32
N LEU A 470 -18.45 0.26 38.83
CA LEU A 470 -17.50 1.20 38.20
C LEU A 470 -17.24 0.84 36.74
N ILE A 471 -17.26 -0.45 36.37
CA ILE A 471 -17.01 -0.90 34.99
C ILE A 471 -18.10 -0.42 34.01
N GLU A 472 -19.27 0.01 34.49
CA GLU A 472 -20.31 0.63 33.64
C GLU A 472 -19.95 2.07 33.26
N GLN A 473 -19.00 2.70 33.96
CA GLN A 473 -18.50 4.03 33.62
C GLN A 473 -17.52 3.94 32.45
N PRO A 474 -17.54 4.92 31.51
CA PRO A 474 -16.74 4.85 30.29
C PRO A 474 -15.24 4.57 30.49
N LYS A 475 -14.61 5.27 31.45
CA LYS A 475 -13.20 5.08 31.81
C LYS A 475 -12.89 3.61 32.10
N TYR A 476 -13.61 3.02 33.05
CA TYR A 476 -13.35 1.64 33.48
C TYR A 476 -13.87 0.60 32.49
N ALA A 477 -14.88 0.92 31.69
CA ALA A 477 -15.35 0.08 30.59
C ALA A 477 -14.27 -0.11 29.51
N VAL A 478 -13.53 0.95 29.19
CA VAL A 478 -12.37 0.87 28.29
C VAL A 478 -11.23 0.10 28.94
N ARG A 479 -10.85 0.48 30.16
CA ARG A 479 -9.71 -0.11 30.86
C ARG A 479 -9.87 -1.61 31.10
N SER A 480 -11.07 -2.10 31.41
CA SER A 480 -11.33 -3.54 31.54
C SER A 480 -11.11 -4.28 30.21
N ALA A 481 -11.55 -3.71 29.09
CA ALA A 481 -11.34 -4.27 27.76
C ALA A 481 -9.88 -4.22 27.31
N ILE A 482 -9.16 -3.13 27.59
CA ILE A 482 -7.72 -3.01 27.34
C ILE A 482 -6.95 -4.03 28.17
N ARG A 483 -7.30 -4.22 29.45
CA ARG A 483 -6.66 -5.24 30.28
C ARG A 483 -6.79 -6.64 29.68
N PHE A 484 -7.99 -7.01 29.21
CA PHE A 484 -8.20 -8.28 28.52
C PHE A 484 -7.37 -8.38 27.23
N TRP A 485 -7.39 -7.32 26.42
CA TRP A 485 -6.64 -7.23 25.16
C TRP A 485 -5.13 -7.46 25.35
N LEU A 486 -4.55 -6.84 26.37
CA LEU A 486 -3.13 -6.95 26.71
C LEU A 486 -2.79 -8.30 27.37
N LYS A 487 -3.59 -8.75 28.35
CA LYS A 487 -3.36 -10.01 29.09
C LYS A 487 -3.22 -11.20 28.13
N TYR A 488 -4.09 -11.26 27.12
CA TYR A 488 -4.08 -12.36 26.14
C TYR A 488 -3.33 -12.04 24.86
N LYS A 489 -2.59 -10.93 24.82
CA LYS A 489 -1.78 -10.50 23.68
C LYS A 489 -2.54 -10.54 22.34
N LEU A 490 -3.81 -10.14 22.37
CA LEU A 490 -4.68 -10.23 21.20
C LEU A 490 -4.19 -9.36 20.03
N TYR A 491 -3.40 -8.32 20.32
CA TYR A 491 -2.71 -7.52 19.32
C TYR A 491 -1.75 -8.35 18.46
N GLU A 492 -1.06 -9.36 19.02
CA GLU A 492 -0.16 -10.23 18.24
C GLU A 492 -0.95 -11.14 17.28
N ILE A 493 -2.18 -11.50 17.63
CA ILE A 493 -3.07 -12.24 16.72
C ILE A 493 -3.59 -11.31 15.62
N ALA A 494 -3.94 -10.07 15.98
CA ALA A 494 -4.40 -9.05 15.05
C ALA A 494 -3.32 -8.70 14.00
N ASP A 495 -2.05 -8.63 14.41
CA ASP A 495 -0.92 -8.31 13.52
C ASP A 495 -0.69 -9.37 12.43
N LYS A 496 -1.25 -10.57 12.57
CA LYS A 496 -1.12 -11.65 11.57
C LYS A 496 -2.00 -11.44 10.33
N GLY A 497 -2.82 -10.37 10.29
CA GLY A 497 -3.49 -9.94 9.08
C GLY A 497 -5.00 -9.76 9.19
N THR A 498 -5.64 -9.64 8.02
CA THR A 498 -7.04 -9.21 7.83
C THR A 498 -8.00 -10.35 7.50
N THR A 499 -7.60 -11.61 7.66
CA THR A 499 -8.47 -12.73 7.28
C THR A 499 -9.46 -13.07 8.39
N GLY A 500 -10.56 -13.76 8.01
CA GLY A 500 -11.51 -14.31 8.98
C GLY A 500 -10.86 -15.24 10.00
N ALA A 501 -9.75 -15.89 9.67
CA ALA A 501 -9.03 -16.77 10.59
C ALA A 501 -8.44 -16.02 11.80
N GLN A 502 -7.92 -14.79 11.61
CA GLN A 502 -7.44 -13.98 12.74
C GLN A 502 -8.60 -13.50 13.62
N VAL A 503 -9.73 -13.12 13.01
CA VAL A 503 -10.94 -12.74 13.75
C VAL A 503 -11.44 -13.92 14.59
N ASP A 504 -11.48 -15.11 14.01
CA ASP A 504 -11.90 -16.34 14.70
C ASP A 504 -10.92 -16.71 15.81
N ALA A 505 -9.62 -16.55 15.60
CA ALA A 505 -8.60 -16.79 16.63
C ALA A 505 -8.77 -15.86 17.83
N ILE A 506 -9.01 -14.55 17.60
CA ILE A 506 -9.33 -13.60 18.67
C ILE A 506 -10.66 -13.96 19.35
N THR A 507 -11.67 -14.32 18.57
CA THR A 507 -13.00 -14.73 19.08
C THR A 507 -12.89 -15.95 19.99
N LYS A 508 -12.05 -16.93 19.64
CA LYS A 508 -11.82 -18.13 20.48
C LYS A 508 -11.30 -17.79 21.86
N VAL A 509 -10.45 -16.77 21.97
CA VAL A 509 -9.93 -16.31 23.27
C VAL A 509 -10.99 -15.55 24.05
N ILE A 510 -11.81 -14.74 23.38
CA ILE A 510 -12.88 -13.97 24.03
C ILE A 510 -14.01 -14.88 24.50
N ASN A 511 -14.54 -15.71 23.61
CA ASN A 511 -15.64 -16.62 23.88
C ASN A 511 -15.63 -17.78 22.88
N LYS A 512 -14.90 -18.86 23.20
CA LYS A 512 -14.75 -20.04 22.33
C LYS A 512 -16.08 -20.64 21.88
N ALA A 513 -17.06 -20.72 22.78
CA ALA A 513 -18.33 -21.43 22.57
C ALA A 513 -19.43 -20.56 21.95
N THR A 514 -19.11 -19.33 21.51
CA THR A 514 -20.09 -18.44 20.88
C THR A 514 -20.50 -18.92 19.48
N ASP A 515 -21.74 -18.64 19.08
CA ASP A 515 -22.23 -18.74 17.71
C ASP A 515 -21.94 -17.49 16.87
N SER A 516 -21.41 -16.42 17.50
CA SER A 516 -21.26 -15.09 16.90
C SER A 516 -20.03 -14.91 15.97
N TYR A 517 -19.34 -15.99 15.58
CA TYR A 517 -18.14 -15.89 14.73
C TYR A 517 -18.42 -15.18 13.40
N SER A 518 -19.55 -15.48 12.75
CA SER A 518 -19.92 -14.87 11.47
C SER A 518 -20.19 -13.36 11.61
N GLN A 519 -20.89 -12.97 12.68
CA GLN A 519 -21.20 -11.59 13.00
C GLN A 519 -19.92 -10.81 13.32
N ARG A 520 -18.98 -11.39 14.08
CA ARG A 520 -17.68 -10.77 14.37
C ARG A 520 -16.84 -10.57 13.11
N ARG A 521 -16.83 -11.53 12.17
CA ARG A 521 -16.20 -11.35 10.85
C ARG A 521 -16.86 -10.23 10.04
N THR A 522 -18.18 -10.09 10.13
CA THR A 522 -18.93 -9.00 9.48
C THR A 522 -18.60 -7.65 10.10
N HIS A 523 -18.55 -7.56 11.43
CA HIS A 523 -18.12 -6.36 12.16
C HIS A 523 -16.68 -6.00 11.84
N PHE A 524 -15.81 -6.99 11.65
CA PHE A 524 -14.44 -6.76 11.24
C PHE A 524 -14.34 -6.23 9.81
N ALA A 525 -15.07 -6.80 8.85
CA ALA A 525 -15.13 -6.26 7.49
C ALA A 525 -15.64 -4.81 7.45
N LEU A 526 -16.60 -4.45 8.32
CA LEU A 526 -17.03 -3.08 8.51
C LEU A 526 -15.92 -2.21 9.13
N ALA A 527 -15.25 -2.69 10.17
CA ALA A 527 -14.18 -1.97 10.84
C ALA A 527 -13.00 -1.72 9.90
N ILE A 528 -12.62 -2.69 9.04
CA ILE A 528 -11.63 -2.49 7.98
C ILE A 528 -12.01 -1.26 7.16
N LYS A 529 -13.21 -1.18 6.57
CA LYS A 529 -13.64 -0.03 5.76
C LYS A 529 -13.63 1.33 6.48
N ILE A 530 -13.64 1.33 7.82
CA ILE A 530 -13.74 2.55 8.64
C ILE A 530 -12.35 3.03 9.10
N PHE A 531 -11.48 2.09 9.43
CA PHE A 531 -10.18 2.36 10.03
C PHE A 531 -9.03 2.27 9.01
N ILE A 532 -9.23 1.61 7.88
CA ILE A 532 -8.25 1.22 6.86
C ILE A 532 -8.80 1.65 5.48
#